data_AF-A0A842MV19-F1
#
_entry.id   AF-A0A842MV19-F1
#
_cell.length_a   1.000
_cell.length_b   1.000
_cell.length_c   1.000
_cell.angle_alpha   90.00
_cell.angle_beta   90.00
_cell.angle_gamma   90.00
#
_symmetry.space_group_name_H-M   'P 1'
#
loop_
_entity.id
_entity.type
_entity.pdbx_description
1 polymer ?
#
loop_
_entity_poly.entity_id
_entity_poly.type
_entity_poly.pdbx_seq_one_letter_code
_entity_poly.pdbx_strand_id
1 'polypeptide(L)'
;RRRFGQNQRSVFGFLNSSEPNGFQDFLKSTKAGSKVLFTPALLWDYLRSNLEPSIMASPDGHRWSLAIDALARAEANGADLHTQNVIKTIAMMDMFQERSGLVPEKGLLEKCLPELTENELNNILITLESWSLLLFKKHKKAYSLYEGSDFDIDAAIEDAYDNVPDLDFEHLKKAARFQPIVAKKHYHDTGALRWMNVDLVPAEQAIERAKQYVPSDGAMGLLMVILGSESDTAQSLAKVCKKVSETNSEWPAIASIAGNSWMIRSHAREVQALEWIKTNNPALGGDTVARREVDTRLAAMKSRLEECLTETLSSAKWYIEGGAPVLLNFKALHSLASEKADQLYASSPKINSELANRI
;
A
#
# COMPACT_ATOMS: atom_id res chain seq x y z
N ARG A 1 17.87 -16.01 -29.23
CA ARG A 1 19.03 -15.63 -30.08
C ARG A 1 18.89 -14.13 -30.39
N ARG A 2 19.79 -13.24 -29.90
CA ARG A 2 19.72 -11.78 -30.14
C ARG A 2 19.65 -11.51 -31.65
N ARG A 3 18.66 -10.77 -32.14
CA ARG A 3 18.58 -10.42 -33.58
C ARG A 3 19.41 -9.17 -33.94
N PHE A 4 19.77 -8.35 -32.95
CA PHE A 4 20.60 -7.15 -33.11
C PHE A 4 22.04 -7.41 -32.65
N GLY A 5 23.03 -6.74 -33.27
CA GLY A 5 24.45 -6.88 -32.93
C GLY A 5 25.10 -8.24 -33.28
N GLN A 6 24.42 -9.10 -34.06
CA GLN A 6 24.89 -10.45 -34.37
C GLN A 6 25.72 -10.59 -35.65
N ASN A 7 25.89 -9.54 -36.46
CA ASN A 7 26.53 -9.66 -37.77
C ASN A 7 27.49 -8.50 -38.08
N GLN A 8 28.46 -8.77 -38.96
CA GLN A 8 29.27 -7.72 -39.61
C GLN A 8 28.40 -6.59 -40.18
N ARG A 9 27.19 -6.90 -40.67
CA ARG A 9 26.21 -5.88 -41.14
C ARG A 9 25.77 -4.87 -40.06
N SER A 10 25.72 -5.22 -38.78
CA SER A 10 25.34 -4.28 -37.72
C SER A 10 26.47 -3.31 -37.38
N VAL A 11 27.73 -3.77 -37.40
CA VAL A 11 28.90 -2.90 -37.19
C VAL A 11 29.11 -1.99 -38.39
N PHE A 12 29.02 -2.52 -39.61
CA PHE A 12 29.06 -1.69 -40.82
C PHE A 12 27.87 -0.73 -40.90
N GLY A 13 26.68 -1.14 -40.44
CA GLY A 13 25.53 -0.26 -40.27
C GLY A 13 25.85 0.90 -39.33
N PHE A 14 26.30 0.62 -38.11
CA PHE A 14 26.68 1.67 -37.15
C PHE A 14 27.77 2.62 -37.67
N LEU A 15 28.83 2.08 -38.32
CA LEU A 15 29.98 2.87 -38.77
C LEU A 15 29.73 3.67 -40.05
N ASN A 16 28.93 3.16 -40.98
CA ASN A 16 28.78 3.73 -42.32
C ASN A 16 27.37 4.22 -42.67
N SER A 17 26.34 3.90 -41.89
CA SER A 17 25.00 4.40 -42.15
C SER A 17 24.86 5.88 -41.78
N SER A 18 23.91 6.55 -42.45
CA SER A 18 23.49 7.91 -42.14
C SER A 18 22.28 7.93 -41.21
N GLU A 19 22.23 7.00 -40.25
CA GLU A 19 21.18 6.93 -39.23
C GLU A 19 21.33 8.07 -38.19
N PRO A 20 20.24 8.64 -37.67
CA PRO A 20 20.28 9.62 -36.59
C PRO A 20 21.04 9.08 -35.37
N ASN A 21 21.83 9.93 -34.71
CA ASN A 21 22.69 9.57 -33.57
C ASN A 21 23.75 8.49 -33.89
N GLY A 22 23.93 8.13 -35.17
CA GLY A 22 24.95 7.17 -35.60
C GLY A 22 26.36 7.73 -35.59
N PHE A 23 27.36 6.88 -35.85
CA PHE A 23 28.77 7.28 -35.79
C PHE A 23 29.12 8.35 -36.84
N GLN A 24 28.55 8.27 -38.04
CA GLN A 24 28.72 9.30 -39.07
C GLN A 24 28.13 10.66 -38.67
N ASP A 25 27.00 10.66 -37.95
CA ASP A 25 26.37 11.87 -37.44
C ASP A 25 27.26 12.54 -36.37
N PHE A 26 27.80 11.73 -35.46
CA PHE A 26 28.81 12.18 -34.49
C PHE A 26 30.05 12.77 -35.15
N LEU A 27 30.60 12.13 -36.19
CA LEU A 27 31.79 12.64 -36.89
C LEU A 27 31.54 13.98 -37.61
N LYS A 28 30.31 14.21 -38.10
CA LYS A 28 29.94 15.48 -38.75
C LYS A 28 29.77 16.62 -37.75
N SER A 29 29.25 16.34 -36.57
CA SER A 29 29.01 17.33 -35.52
C SER A 29 30.23 17.58 -34.63
N THR A 30 31.20 16.66 -34.63
CA THR A 30 32.40 16.73 -33.78
C THR A 30 33.60 17.30 -34.55
N LYS A 31 34.17 18.40 -34.03
CA LYS A 31 35.38 18.99 -34.62
C LYS A 31 36.56 18.04 -34.51
N ALA A 32 37.28 17.86 -35.61
CA ALA A 32 38.54 17.13 -35.62
C ALA A 32 39.53 17.74 -34.60
N GLY A 33 40.15 16.88 -33.79
CA GLY A 33 41.09 17.30 -32.73
C GLY A 33 40.46 17.70 -31.39
N SER A 34 39.13 17.71 -31.26
CA SER A 34 38.42 18.10 -30.03
C SER A 34 38.58 17.14 -28.85
N LYS A 35 39.26 15.99 -29.03
CA LYS A 35 39.39 14.88 -28.05
C LYS A 35 38.07 14.30 -27.53
N VAL A 36 36.93 14.74 -28.04
CA VAL A 36 35.60 14.21 -27.71
C VAL A 36 35.50 12.78 -28.24
N LEU A 37 35.04 11.86 -27.39
CA LEU A 37 34.88 10.44 -27.71
C LEU A 37 33.40 10.12 -27.94
N PHE A 38 33.16 9.05 -28.70
CA PHE A 38 31.82 8.46 -28.80
C PHE A 38 31.54 7.65 -27.53
N THR A 39 30.71 8.18 -26.63
CA THR A 39 30.47 7.62 -25.28
C THR A 39 29.37 6.55 -25.28
N PRO A 40 29.27 5.73 -24.21
CA PRO A 40 28.16 4.79 -24.05
C PRO A 40 26.78 5.46 -24.05
N ALA A 41 26.66 6.69 -23.54
CA ALA A 41 25.41 7.45 -23.58
C ALA A 41 24.97 7.76 -25.02
N LEU A 42 25.89 8.12 -25.91
CA LEU A 42 25.59 8.31 -27.34
C LEU A 42 25.22 6.98 -28.02
N LEU A 43 25.85 5.87 -27.61
CA LEU A 43 25.47 4.56 -28.11
C LEU A 43 24.05 4.17 -27.69
N TRP A 44 23.65 4.49 -26.44
CA TRP A 44 22.26 4.32 -26.00
C TRP A 44 21.29 5.09 -26.90
N ASP A 45 21.57 6.36 -27.20
CA ASP A 45 20.70 7.21 -28.04
C ASP A 45 20.57 6.68 -29.47
N TYR A 46 21.66 6.17 -30.05
CA TYR A 46 21.65 5.45 -31.32
C TYR A 46 20.76 4.19 -31.28
N LEU A 47 20.95 3.35 -30.26
CA LEU A 47 20.17 2.11 -30.10
C LEU A 47 18.69 2.41 -29.88
N ARG A 48 18.36 3.43 -29.09
CA ARG A 48 17.01 3.92 -28.84
C ARG A 48 16.33 4.34 -30.15
N SER A 49 17.03 5.14 -30.96
CA SER A 49 16.45 5.72 -32.17
C SER A 49 16.27 4.70 -33.29
N ASN A 50 17.19 3.74 -33.42
CA ASN A 50 17.28 2.91 -34.63
C ASN A 50 16.97 1.42 -34.38
N LEU A 51 17.14 0.93 -33.14
CA LEU A 51 17.10 -0.51 -32.85
C LEU A 51 16.16 -0.89 -31.71
N GLU A 52 15.47 0.05 -31.07
CA GLU A 52 14.58 -0.21 -29.92
C GLU A 52 13.58 -1.36 -30.18
N PRO A 53 12.80 -1.40 -31.28
CA PRO A 53 11.83 -2.48 -31.50
C PRO A 53 12.49 -3.86 -31.55
N SER A 54 13.72 -3.93 -32.07
CA SER A 54 14.49 -5.18 -32.15
C SER A 54 15.07 -5.59 -30.80
N ILE A 55 15.45 -4.63 -29.96
CA ILE A 55 15.94 -4.89 -28.59
C ILE A 55 14.79 -5.37 -27.70
N MET A 56 13.63 -4.70 -27.77
CA MET A 56 12.42 -5.06 -27.03
C MET A 56 11.93 -6.47 -27.38
N ALA A 57 12.06 -6.90 -28.63
CA ALA A 57 11.70 -8.24 -29.08
C ALA A 57 12.77 -9.32 -28.77
N SER A 58 13.78 -9.00 -27.98
CA SER A 58 14.91 -9.89 -27.66
C SER A 58 14.94 -10.27 -26.17
N PRO A 59 15.83 -11.20 -25.76
CA PRO A 59 16.05 -11.48 -24.34
C PRO A 59 16.51 -10.27 -23.50
N ASP A 60 17.04 -9.21 -24.13
CA ASP A 60 17.47 -8.00 -23.44
C ASP A 60 16.34 -6.98 -23.26
N GLY A 61 15.15 -7.25 -23.80
CA GLY A 61 14.01 -6.34 -23.76
C GLY A 61 13.60 -5.95 -22.34
N HIS A 62 13.74 -6.87 -21.39
CA HIS A 62 13.47 -6.58 -19.97
C HIS A 62 14.44 -5.55 -19.38
N ARG A 63 15.76 -5.76 -19.53
CA ARG A 63 16.78 -4.79 -19.07
C ARG A 63 16.65 -3.45 -19.78
N TRP A 64 16.31 -3.47 -21.07
CA TRP A 64 16.07 -2.26 -21.84
C TRP A 64 14.84 -1.49 -21.32
N SER A 65 13.74 -2.19 -21.04
CA SER A 65 12.54 -1.61 -20.42
C SER A 65 12.83 -0.98 -19.07
N LEU A 66 13.61 -1.68 -18.23
CA LEU A 66 14.03 -1.17 -16.92
C LEU A 66 14.82 0.14 -17.04
N ALA A 67 15.76 0.20 -17.98
CA ALA A 67 16.55 1.41 -18.22
C ALA A 67 15.71 2.59 -18.76
N ILE A 68 14.71 2.32 -19.59
CA ILE A 68 13.76 3.34 -20.07
C ILE A 68 12.93 3.89 -18.91
N ASP A 69 12.38 3.00 -18.07
CA ASP A 69 11.60 3.40 -16.90
C ASP A 69 12.45 4.21 -15.91
N ALA A 70 13.68 3.75 -15.63
CA ALA A 70 14.61 4.47 -14.77
C ALA A 70 14.92 5.87 -15.29
N LEU A 71 15.09 6.03 -16.62
CA LEU A 71 15.34 7.32 -17.24
C LEU A 71 14.11 8.24 -17.13
N ALA A 72 12.91 7.74 -17.43
CA ALA A 72 11.66 8.51 -17.32
C ALA A 72 11.38 8.97 -15.88
N ARG A 73 11.66 8.11 -14.90
CA ARG A 73 11.56 8.45 -13.47
C ARG A 73 12.60 9.47 -13.03
N ALA A 74 13.83 9.36 -13.54
CA ALA A 74 14.86 10.37 -13.29
C ALA A 74 14.43 11.74 -13.82
N GLU A 75 13.91 11.79 -15.06
CA GLU A 75 13.38 13.02 -15.65
C GLU A 75 12.25 13.62 -14.82
N ALA A 76 11.30 12.79 -14.35
CA ALA A 76 10.22 13.24 -13.48
C ALA A 76 10.72 13.81 -12.14
N ASN A 77 11.85 13.31 -11.64
CA ASN A 77 12.54 13.82 -10.44
C ASN A 77 13.47 15.03 -10.71
N GLY A 78 13.49 15.55 -11.94
CA GLY A 78 14.29 16.73 -12.31
C GLY A 78 15.74 16.42 -12.70
N ALA A 79 16.04 15.21 -13.16
CA ALA A 79 17.38 14.84 -13.62
C ALA A 79 17.85 15.69 -14.81
N ASP A 80 19.04 16.26 -14.67
CA ASP A 80 19.74 16.96 -15.74
C ASP A 80 20.38 15.97 -16.76
N LEU A 81 20.96 16.53 -17.82
CA LEU A 81 21.55 15.72 -18.89
C LEU A 81 22.71 14.84 -18.39
N HIS A 82 23.50 15.31 -17.42
CA HIS A 82 24.59 14.53 -16.84
C HIS A 82 24.07 13.32 -16.06
N THR A 83 23.03 13.52 -15.25
CA THR A 83 22.36 12.45 -14.50
C THR A 83 21.77 11.41 -15.45
N GLN A 84 21.13 11.84 -16.54
CA GLN A 84 20.62 10.95 -17.58
C GLN A 84 21.75 10.17 -18.27
N ASN A 85 22.88 10.81 -18.58
CA ASN A 85 24.04 10.15 -19.19
C ASN A 85 24.67 9.09 -18.28
N VAL A 86 24.65 9.29 -16.95
CA VAL A 86 25.06 8.26 -15.98
C VAL A 86 24.15 7.03 -16.08
N ILE A 87 22.82 7.23 -16.06
CA ILE A 87 21.84 6.13 -16.20
C ILE A 87 22.06 5.38 -17.52
N LYS A 88 22.14 6.10 -18.65
CA LYS A 88 22.38 5.51 -19.98
C LYS A 88 23.67 4.70 -20.01
N THR A 89 24.75 5.22 -19.42
CA THR A 89 26.04 4.54 -19.37
C THR A 89 25.97 3.25 -18.56
N ILE A 90 25.35 3.29 -17.38
CA ILE A 90 25.13 2.10 -16.53
C ILE A 90 24.27 1.08 -17.26
N ALA A 91 23.17 1.50 -17.90
CA ALA A 91 22.28 0.62 -18.66
C ALA A 91 23.02 -0.12 -19.79
N MET A 92 23.87 0.59 -20.51
CA MET A 92 24.68 0.03 -21.58
C MET A 92 25.68 -1.00 -21.05
N MET A 93 26.38 -0.69 -19.96
CA MET A 93 27.28 -1.66 -19.33
C MET A 93 26.51 -2.89 -18.85
N ASP A 94 25.36 -2.71 -18.20
CA ASP A 94 24.54 -3.80 -17.65
C ASP A 94 23.96 -4.72 -18.73
N MET A 95 23.61 -4.16 -19.90
CA MET A 95 23.13 -4.93 -21.07
C MET A 95 24.24 -5.75 -21.76
N PHE A 96 25.49 -5.28 -21.71
CA PHE A 96 26.63 -5.90 -22.40
C PHE A 96 27.65 -6.59 -21.48
N GLN A 97 27.45 -6.58 -20.16
CA GLN A 97 28.39 -7.11 -19.16
C GLN A 97 28.74 -8.60 -19.39
N GLU A 98 27.77 -9.44 -19.77
CA GLU A 98 27.99 -10.90 -19.91
C GLU A 98 29.04 -11.27 -20.96
N ARG A 99 29.23 -10.42 -21.97
CA ARG A 99 30.17 -10.68 -23.07
C ARG A 99 31.43 -9.83 -22.98
N SER A 100 31.30 -8.61 -22.50
CA SER A 100 32.43 -7.67 -22.40
C SER A 100 33.24 -7.86 -21.12
N GLY A 101 32.64 -8.42 -20.06
CA GLY A 101 33.20 -8.43 -18.71
C GLY A 101 33.24 -7.04 -18.04
N LEU A 102 32.75 -5.99 -18.71
CA LEU A 102 32.73 -4.64 -18.18
C LEU A 102 31.53 -4.47 -17.25
N VAL A 103 31.80 -3.98 -16.06
CA VAL A 103 30.79 -3.65 -15.05
C VAL A 103 30.88 -2.15 -14.74
N PRO A 104 29.77 -1.49 -14.36
CA PRO A 104 29.76 -0.07 -14.03
C PRO A 104 30.36 0.16 -12.62
N GLU A 105 31.64 -0.15 -12.48
CA GLU A 105 32.44 0.29 -11.35
C GLU A 105 32.75 1.78 -11.47
N LYS A 106 32.93 2.45 -10.33
CA LYS A 106 33.13 3.91 -10.27
C LYS A 106 34.27 4.37 -11.18
N GLY A 107 35.43 3.71 -11.13
CA GLY A 107 36.59 4.08 -11.95
C GLY A 107 36.40 3.90 -13.46
N LEU A 108 35.46 3.05 -13.89
CA LEU A 108 35.09 2.93 -15.31
C LEU A 108 34.09 4.01 -15.72
N LEU A 109 33.12 4.32 -14.85
CA LEU A 109 32.17 5.41 -15.08
C LEU A 109 32.88 6.76 -15.26
N GLU A 110 33.88 7.06 -14.43
CA GLU A 110 34.72 8.27 -14.54
C GLU A 110 35.40 8.39 -15.91
N LYS A 111 35.83 7.27 -16.51
CA LYS A 111 36.46 7.26 -17.84
C LYS A 111 35.45 7.41 -18.97
N CYS A 112 34.23 6.94 -18.78
CA CYS A 112 33.17 7.01 -19.79
C CYS A 112 32.44 8.36 -19.80
N LEU A 113 32.57 9.14 -18.72
CA LEU A 113 31.94 10.44 -18.52
C LEU A 113 33.01 11.50 -18.19
N PRO A 114 33.95 11.78 -19.11
CA PRO A 114 35.09 12.67 -18.85
C PRO A 114 34.69 14.14 -18.58
N GLU A 115 33.45 14.51 -18.89
CA GLU A 115 32.88 15.82 -18.58
C GLU A 115 32.53 16.02 -17.09
N LEU A 116 32.47 14.93 -16.31
CA LEU A 116 32.17 14.98 -14.88
C LEU A 116 33.43 14.88 -14.03
N THR A 117 33.50 15.71 -13.00
CA THR A 117 34.47 15.52 -11.91
C THR A 117 34.06 14.32 -11.03
N GLU A 118 35.03 13.74 -10.31
CA GLU A 118 34.75 12.64 -9.38
C GLU A 118 33.66 12.99 -8.36
N ASN A 119 33.67 14.23 -7.86
CA ASN A 119 32.68 14.70 -6.88
C ASN A 119 31.29 14.82 -7.48
N GLU A 120 31.16 15.34 -8.70
CA GLU A 120 29.87 15.42 -9.41
C GLU A 120 29.30 14.03 -9.69
N LEU A 121 30.14 13.10 -10.16
CA LEU A 121 29.71 11.72 -10.37
C LEU A 121 29.25 11.06 -9.07
N ASN A 122 29.98 11.23 -7.96
CA ASN A 122 29.57 10.69 -6.67
C ASN A 122 28.22 11.26 -6.22
N ASN A 123 28.02 12.58 -6.37
CA ASN A 123 26.76 13.21 -6.01
C ASN A 123 25.61 12.65 -6.85
N ILE A 124 25.79 12.51 -8.16
CA ILE A 124 24.79 11.90 -9.04
C ILE A 124 24.48 10.46 -8.61
N LEU A 125 25.49 9.65 -8.31
CA LEU A 125 25.29 8.26 -7.88
C LEU A 125 24.49 8.19 -6.56
N ILE A 126 24.81 9.05 -5.58
CA ILE A 126 24.07 9.15 -4.32
C ILE A 126 22.63 9.59 -4.55
N THR A 127 22.41 10.58 -5.42
CA THR A 127 21.07 11.06 -5.78
C THR A 127 20.24 9.96 -6.47
N LEU A 128 20.85 9.20 -7.39
CA LEU A 128 20.17 8.11 -8.08
C LEU A 128 19.86 6.92 -7.16
N GLU A 129 20.71 6.64 -6.17
CA GLU A 129 20.41 5.67 -5.11
C GLU A 129 19.26 6.15 -4.22
N SER A 130 19.24 7.43 -3.82
CA SER A 130 18.16 7.97 -2.98
C SER A 130 16.81 8.01 -3.70
N TRP A 131 16.81 8.11 -5.04
CA TRP A 131 15.62 7.95 -5.88
C TRP A 131 15.23 6.49 -6.15
N SER A 132 15.97 5.53 -5.59
CA SER A 132 15.79 4.09 -5.84
C SER A 132 15.78 3.76 -7.34
N LEU A 133 16.73 4.35 -8.07
CA LEU A 133 16.99 4.08 -9.50
C LEU A 133 18.27 3.26 -9.70
N LEU A 134 19.20 3.35 -8.75
CA LEU A 134 20.44 2.57 -8.73
C LEU A 134 20.57 1.76 -7.45
N LEU A 135 21.31 0.66 -7.55
CA LEU A 135 21.73 -0.19 -6.44
C LEU A 135 23.23 -0.46 -6.55
N PHE A 136 23.98 -0.23 -5.47
CA PHE A 136 25.39 -0.61 -5.38
C PHE A 136 25.56 -2.05 -4.88
N LYS A 137 26.05 -2.94 -5.75
CA LYS A 137 26.31 -4.35 -5.43
C LYS A 137 27.69 -4.51 -4.81
N LYS A 138 27.76 -4.50 -3.46
CA LYS A 138 29.03 -4.60 -2.68
C LYS A 138 29.97 -5.73 -3.13
N HIS A 139 29.42 -6.91 -3.42
CA HIS A 139 30.20 -8.08 -3.85
C HIS A 139 30.83 -7.94 -5.24
N LYS A 140 30.25 -7.11 -6.13
CA LYS A 140 30.79 -6.79 -7.47
C LYS A 140 31.51 -5.44 -7.52
N LYS A 141 31.40 -4.62 -6.47
CA LYS A 141 31.87 -3.23 -6.43
C LYS A 141 31.38 -2.40 -7.63
N ALA A 142 30.15 -2.65 -8.06
CA ALA A 142 29.57 -2.04 -9.25
C ALA A 142 28.11 -1.65 -9.01
N TYR A 143 27.67 -0.63 -9.75
CA TYR A 143 26.28 -0.19 -9.75
C TYR A 143 25.40 -1.07 -10.65
N SER A 144 24.10 -1.06 -10.46
CA SER A 144 23.15 -1.59 -11.43
C SER A 144 21.85 -0.82 -11.33
N LEU A 145 21.06 -0.82 -12.39
CA LEU A 145 19.71 -0.28 -12.33
C LEU A 145 18.89 -1.08 -11.32
N TYR A 146 18.10 -0.38 -10.51
CA TYR A 146 17.27 -1.01 -9.50
C TYR A 146 16.01 -1.58 -10.13
N GLU A 147 15.88 -2.92 -10.10
CA GLU A 147 14.76 -3.65 -10.70
C GLU A 147 13.51 -3.70 -9.82
N GLY A 148 13.64 -3.36 -8.53
CA GLY A 148 12.53 -3.43 -7.59
C GLY A 148 12.10 -4.88 -7.26
N SER A 149 13.04 -5.79 -7.01
CA SER A 149 12.70 -7.14 -6.52
C SER A 149 13.34 -7.49 -5.18
N ASP A 150 14.18 -6.59 -4.65
CA ASP A 150 14.96 -6.81 -3.43
C ASP A 150 14.30 -6.18 -2.19
N PHE A 151 13.06 -5.67 -2.31
CA PHE A 151 12.35 -5.10 -1.17
C PHE A 151 11.84 -6.22 -0.25
N ASP A 152 12.46 -6.35 0.92
CA ASP A 152 12.04 -7.30 1.96
C ASP A 152 10.85 -6.73 2.74
N ILE A 153 9.64 -7.18 2.38
CA ILE A 153 8.38 -6.75 3.00
C ILE A 153 8.32 -7.17 4.47
N ASP A 154 8.82 -8.35 4.81
CA ASP A 154 8.74 -8.85 6.19
C ASP A 154 9.67 -8.05 7.11
N ALA A 155 10.89 -7.74 6.66
CA ALA A 155 11.78 -6.83 7.38
C ALA A 155 11.18 -5.42 7.54
N ALA A 156 10.49 -4.92 6.51
CA ALA A 156 9.80 -3.62 6.57
C ALA A 156 8.60 -3.63 7.53
N ILE A 157 7.91 -4.76 7.69
CA ILE A 157 6.82 -4.93 8.67
C ILE A 157 7.37 -4.90 10.10
N GLU A 158 8.47 -5.60 10.36
CA GLU A 158 9.11 -5.57 11.69
C GLU A 158 9.58 -4.14 12.05
N ASP A 159 10.22 -3.44 11.11
CA ASP A 159 10.59 -2.03 11.31
C ASP A 159 9.36 -1.14 11.55
N ALA A 160 8.26 -1.37 10.82
CA ALA A 160 7.01 -0.66 11.06
C ALA A 160 6.42 -0.95 12.44
N TYR A 161 6.54 -2.16 12.98
CA TYR A 161 6.04 -2.49 14.31
C TYR A 161 6.75 -1.75 15.45
N ASP A 162 8.01 -1.38 15.25
CA ASP A 162 8.80 -0.59 16.20
C ASP A 162 8.52 0.92 16.08
N ASN A 163 8.13 1.40 14.89
CA ASN A 163 7.94 2.82 14.60
C ASN A 163 6.46 3.26 14.64
N VAL A 164 5.51 2.34 14.53
CA VAL A 164 4.07 2.63 14.61
C VAL A 164 3.61 2.55 16.06
N PRO A 165 2.96 3.61 16.61
CA PRO A 165 2.43 3.60 17.97
C PRO A 165 1.35 2.52 18.17
N ASP A 166 0.89 2.36 19.42
CA ASP A 166 -0.20 1.44 19.77
C ASP A 166 -1.40 1.54 18.81
N LEU A 167 -2.09 0.41 18.66
CA LEU A 167 -3.17 0.23 17.68
C LEU A 167 -4.15 1.42 17.67
N ASP A 168 -4.30 2.07 16.51
CA ASP A 168 -5.27 3.14 16.33
C ASP A 168 -6.68 2.54 16.15
N PHE A 169 -7.45 2.52 17.24
CA PHE A 169 -8.80 1.98 17.25
C PHE A 169 -9.79 2.79 16.41
N GLU A 170 -9.59 4.09 16.24
CA GLU A 170 -10.45 4.91 15.38
C GLU A 170 -10.22 4.57 13.91
N HIS A 171 -8.96 4.33 13.55
CA HIS A 171 -8.61 3.83 12.22
C HIS A 171 -9.15 2.42 11.97
N LEU A 172 -9.04 1.53 12.96
CA LEU A 172 -9.62 0.18 12.91
C LEU A 172 -11.15 0.21 12.70
N LYS A 173 -11.87 1.08 13.40
CA LYS A 173 -13.34 1.25 13.21
C LYS A 173 -13.68 1.63 11.77
N LYS A 174 -12.92 2.54 11.17
CA LYS A 174 -13.11 2.94 9.76
C LYS A 174 -12.81 1.79 8.79
N ALA A 175 -11.76 1.02 9.08
CA ALA A 175 -11.38 -0.15 8.28
C ALA A 175 -12.40 -1.29 8.36
N ALA A 176 -13.05 -1.47 9.51
CA ALA A 176 -13.99 -2.56 9.77
C ALA A 176 -15.30 -2.51 8.95
N ARG A 177 -15.65 -1.34 8.38
CA ARG A 177 -16.84 -1.14 7.52
C ARG A 177 -18.13 -1.78 8.04
N PHE A 178 -18.33 -1.78 9.36
CA PHE A 178 -19.48 -2.42 9.98
C PHE A 178 -20.79 -1.88 9.42
N GLN A 179 -21.65 -2.80 8.98
CA GLN A 179 -23.00 -2.45 8.57
C GLN A 179 -23.87 -2.27 9.82
N PRO A 180 -24.68 -1.19 9.90
CA PRO A 180 -25.60 -1.01 11.02
C PRO A 180 -26.66 -2.10 11.05
N ILE A 181 -27.17 -2.41 12.25
CA ILE A 181 -28.24 -3.39 12.43
C ILE A 181 -29.59 -2.68 12.36
N VAL A 182 -30.26 -2.83 11.22
CA VAL A 182 -31.56 -2.20 10.95
C VAL A 182 -32.70 -2.89 11.72
N ALA A 183 -33.61 -2.10 12.28
CA ALA A 183 -34.87 -2.54 12.88
C ALA A 183 -35.89 -2.95 11.78
N LYS A 184 -35.63 -4.06 11.08
CA LYS A 184 -36.36 -4.44 9.87
C LYS A 184 -37.87 -4.58 10.06
N LYS A 185 -38.31 -5.16 11.19
CA LYS A 185 -39.74 -5.33 11.48
C LYS A 185 -40.40 -3.99 11.78
N HIS A 186 -39.76 -3.17 12.61
CA HIS A 186 -40.24 -1.82 12.91
C HIS A 186 -40.39 -0.99 11.63
N TYR A 187 -39.38 -1.02 10.76
CA TYR A 187 -39.42 -0.33 9.47
C TYR A 187 -40.59 -0.80 8.59
N HIS A 188 -40.84 -2.10 8.52
CA HIS A 188 -41.98 -2.63 7.78
C HIS A 188 -43.33 -2.18 8.35
N ASP A 189 -43.46 -2.10 9.68
CA ASP A 189 -44.74 -1.85 10.35
C ASP A 189 -45.06 -0.35 10.49
N THR A 190 -44.05 0.51 10.57
CA THR A 190 -44.21 1.97 10.77
C THR A 190 -43.80 2.80 9.56
N GLY A 191 -42.99 2.24 8.66
CA GLY A 191 -42.31 2.95 7.58
C GLY A 191 -41.06 3.72 8.04
N ALA A 192 -40.75 3.78 9.34
CA ALA A 192 -39.65 4.58 9.88
C ALA A 192 -38.34 3.80 9.91
N LEU A 193 -37.33 4.27 9.20
CA LEU A 193 -36.02 3.62 9.15
C LEU A 193 -35.25 3.93 10.45
N ARG A 194 -35.01 2.90 11.26
CA ARG A 194 -34.27 2.96 12.53
C ARG A 194 -33.21 1.86 12.54
N TRP A 195 -32.05 2.14 13.12
CA TRP A 195 -30.98 1.16 13.24
C TRP A 195 -30.12 1.37 14.48
N MET A 196 -29.35 0.34 14.84
CA MET A 196 -28.30 0.43 15.84
C MET A 196 -26.94 0.46 15.15
N ASN A 197 -26.08 1.38 15.58
CA ASN A 197 -24.70 1.43 15.12
C ASN A 197 -23.93 0.25 15.73
N VAL A 198 -22.98 -0.29 14.98
CA VAL A 198 -22.03 -1.29 15.49
C VAL A 198 -20.69 -0.59 15.71
N ASP A 199 -20.12 -0.75 16.90
CA ASP A 199 -18.87 -0.10 17.27
C ASP A 199 -17.92 -1.11 17.92
N LEU A 200 -16.62 -0.94 17.68
CA LEU A 200 -15.56 -1.80 18.18
C LEU A 200 -14.71 -1.00 19.16
N VAL A 201 -14.73 -1.39 20.44
CA VAL A 201 -14.22 -0.53 21.51
C VAL A 201 -13.27 -1.30 22.41
N PRO A 202 -12.10 -0.74 22.77
CA PRO A 202 -11.25 -1.30 23.82
C PRO A 202 -12.01 -1.42 25.14
N ALA A 203 -11.72 -2.48 25.93
CA ALA A 203 -12.39 -2.74 27.19
C ALA A 203 -12.34 -1.57 28.18
N GLU A 204 -11.20 -0.88 28.23
CA GLU A 204 -10.94 0.27 29.08
C GLU A 204 -11.77 1.52 28.71
N GLN A 205 -12.21 1.64 27.45
CA GLN A 205 -13.01 2.77 26.95
C GLN A 205 -14.51 2.47 26.87
N ALA A 206 -14.90 1.19 26.95
CA ALA A 206 -16.26 0.74 26.63
C ALA A 206 -17.35 1.37 27.52
N ILE A 207 -17.10 1.52 28.82
CA ILE A 207 -18.09 2.11 29.76
C ILE A 207 -18.29 3.60 29.47
N GLU A 208 -17.21 4.34 29.25
CA GLU A 208 -17.29 5.77 28.98
C GLU A 208 -17.95 6.02 27.62
N ARG A 209 -17.61 5.20 26.61
CA ARG A 209 -18.24 5.23 25.30
C ARG A 209 -19.74 5.00 25.37
N ALA A 210 -20.21 4.09 26.22
CA ALA A 210 -21.64 3.84 26.44
C ALA A 210 -22.35 5.08 27.01
N LYS A 211 -21.75 5.70 28.04
CA LYS A 211 -22.33 6.88 28.72
C LYS A 211 -22.41 8.10 27.82
N GLN A 212 -21.40 8.30 26.98
CA GLN A 212 -21.29 9.44 26.07
C GLN A 212 -21.98 9.20 24.72
N TYR A 213 -22.59 8.02 24.50
CA TYR A 213 -23.20 7.72 23.22
C TYR A 213 -24.41 8.61 22.97
N VAL A 214 -24.30 9.42 21.92
CA VAL A 214 -25.40 10.16 21.31
C VAL A 214 -25.52 9.68 19.87
N PRO A 215 -26.68 9.16 19.44
CA PRO A 215 -26.87 8.75 18.07
C PRO A 215 -26.80 9.94 17.12
N SER A 216 -26.23 9.72 15.94
CA SER A 216 -26.33 10.63 14.80
C SER A 216 -27.22 10.01 13.72
N ASP A 217 -27.76 10.87 12.86
CA ASP A 217 -28.35 10.50 11.57
C ASP A 217 -29.50 9.47 11.59
N GLY A 218 -30.25 9.36 12.69
CA GLY A 218 -31.38 8.42 12.79
C GLY A 218 -31.06 7.07 13.45
N ALA A 219 -29.81 6.88 13.90
CA ALA A 219 -29.47 5.78 14.79
C ALA A 219 -30.27 5.87 16.10
N MET A 220 -30.51 4.72 16.73
CA MET A 220 -31.31 4.63 17.95
C MET A 220 -30.61 3.87 19.07
N GLY A 221 -29.34 3.52 18.92
CA GLY A 221 -28.61 2.73 19.89
C GLY A 221 -27.30 2.17 19.36
N LEU A 222 -26.56 1.52 20.26
CA LEU A 222 -25.21 1.04 20.01
C LEU A 222 -25.09 -0.45 20.34
N LEU A 223 -24.57 -1.21 19.38
CA LEU A 223 -24.05 -2.56 19.56
C LEU A 223 -22.53 -2.47 19.67
N MET A 224 -22.00 -2.67 20.88
CA MET A 224 -20.56 -2.61 21.12
C MET A 224 -19.94 -4.00 21.16
N VAL A 225 -18.94 -4.21 20.32
CA VAL A 225 -18.02 -5.34 20.39
C VAL A 225 -16.79 -4.88 21.17
N ILE A 226 -16.59 -5.47 22.33
CA ILE A 226 -15.54 -5.09 23.27
C ILE A 226 -14.29 -5.95 23.02
N LEU A 227 -13.18 -5.27 22.73
CA LEU A 227 -11.86 -5.86 22.50
C LEU A 227 -11.06 -5.94 23.81
N GLY A 228 -10.83 -7.15 24.30
CA GLY A 228 -9.93 -7.38 25.43
C GLY A 228 -8.47 -7.20 25.06
N SER A 229 -7.67 -6.78 26.05
CA SER A 229 -6.21 -6.79 26.03
C SER A 229 -5.66 -8.14 26.52
N GLU A 230 -4.34 -8.35 26.45
CA GLU A 230 -3.70 -9.57 27.00
C GLU A 230 -3.85 -9.68 28.52
N SER A 231 -3.97 -8.55 29.22
CA SER A 231 -4.18 -8.51 30.67
C SER A 231 -5.62 -8.78 31.10
N ASP A 232 -6.56 -8.80 30.16
CA ASP A 232 -7.97 -8.99 30.46
C ASP A 232 -8.34 -10.45 30.65
N THR A 233 -9.19 -10.70 31.65
CA THR A 233 -9.77 -12.03 31.89
C THR A 233 -11.20 -12.06 31.35
N ALA A 234 -11.69 -13.26 31.02
CA ALA A 234 -13.10 -13.43 30.64
C ALA A 234 -14.07 -12.86 31.69
N GLN A 235 -13.71 -12.93 32.97
CA GLN A 235 -14.51 -12.37 34.06
C GLN A 235 -14.48 -10.84 34.12
N SER A 236 -13.32 -10.19 33.89
CA SER A 236 -13.24 -8.72 33.82
C SER A 236 -14.04 -8.19 32.63
N LEU A 237 -13.89 -8.80 31.46
CA LEU A 237 -14.63 -8.43 30.25
C LEU A 237 -16.14 -8.62 30.40
N ALA A 238 -16.58 -9.71 31.04
CA ALA A 238 -17.99 -9.93 31.34
C ALA A 238 -18.56 -8.84 32.27
N LYS A 239 -17.80 -8.41 33.29
CA LYS A 239 -18.19 -7.30 34.16
C LYS A 239 -18.30 -5.99 33.40
N VAL A 240 -17.38 -5.71 32.47
CA VAL A 240 -17.43 -4.53 31.61
C VAL A 240 -18.67 -4.56 30.71
N CYS A 241 -18.91 -5.67 29.99
CA CYS A 241 -20.08 -5.81 29.13
C CYS A 241 -21.40 -5.64 29.90
N LYS A 242 -21.48 -6.24 31.09
CA LYS A 242 -22.65 -6.10 31.96
C LYS A 242 -22.89 -4.64 32.34
N LYS A 243 -21.87 -3.94 32.87
CA LYS A 243 -21.95 -2.51 33.22
C LYS A 243 -22.33 -1.62 32.04
N VAL A 244 -21.76 -1.90 30.87
CA VAL A 244 -22.13 -1.21 29.63
C VAL A 244 -23.61 -1.38 29.35
N SER A 245 -24.12 -2.62 29.38
CA SER A 245 -25.53 -2.91 29.11
C SER A 245 -26.49 -2.39 30.19
N GLU A 246 -26.01 -2.16 31.41
CA GLU A 246 -26.75 -1.54 32.52
C GLU A 246 -26.72 -0.02 32.50
N THR A 247 -25.90 0.58 31.62
CA THR A 247 -25.75 2.03 31.56
C THR A 247 -27.11 2.64 31.26
N ASN A 248 -27.65 3.36 32.23
CA ASN A 248 -28.98 3.95 32.17
C ASN A 248 -28.91 5.26 31.36
N SER A 249 -28.62 5.14 30.08
CA SER A 249 -28.62 6.22 29.09
C SER A 249 -29.98 6.29 28.38
N GLU A 250 -30.27 7.45 27.77
CA GLU A 250 -31.46 7.64 26.92
C GLU A 250 -31.50 6.65 25.75
N TRP A 251 -30.33 6.16 25.32
CA TRP A 251 -30.17 5.28 24.17
C TRP A 251 -29.66 3.89 24.61
N PRO A 252 -30.21 2.79 24.06
CA PRO A 252 -29.79 1.44 24.39
C PRO A 252 -28.35 1.17 23.94
N ALA A 253 -27.53 0.69 24.87
CA ALA A 253 -26.21 0.15 24.61
C ALA A 253 -26.20 -1.35 24.93
N ILE A 254 -25.78 -2.16 23.97
CA ILE A 254 -25.74 -3.62 24.09
C ILE A 254 -24.30 -4.04 23.82
N ALA A 255 -23.75 -4.91 24.66
CA ALA A 255 -22.33 -5.24 24.61
C ALA A 255 -22.10 -6.72 24.33
N SER A 256 -21.04 -7.02 23.60
CA SER A 256 -20.50 -8.37 23.46
C SER A 256 -18.99 -8.37 23.62
N ILE A 257 -18.44 -9.52 24.02
CA ILE A 257 -17.00 -9.75 24.07
C ILE A 257 -16.56 -10.30 22.71
N ALA A 258 -15.54 -9.72 22.11
CA ALA A 258 -14.88 -10.34 20.96
C ALA A 258 -14.05 -11.56 21.42
N GLY A 259 -14.56 -12.77 21.20
CA GLY A 259 -13.86 -14.01 21.57
C GLY A 259 -12.51 -14.19 20.84
N ASN A 260 -12.35 -13.54 19.69
CA ASN A 260 -11.16 -13.49 18.86
C ASN A 260 -10.40 -12.15 18.97
N SER A 261 -10.46 -11.47 20.13
CA SER A 261 -9.82 -10.16 20.37
C SER A 261 -8.35 -10.11 19.96
N TRP A 262 -7.57 -11.16 20.27
CA TRP A 262 -6.15 -11.25 19.89
C TRP A 262 -5.96 -11.26 18.37
N MET A 263 -6.76 -12.05 17.65
CA MET A 263 -6.69 -12.15 16.20
C MET A 263 -7.04 -10.83 15.52
N ILE A 264 -8.12 -10.18 16.00
CA ILE A 264 -8.54 -8.86 15.51
C ILE A 264 -7.43 -7.83 15.71
N ARG A 265 -6.83 -7.77 16.92
CA ARG A 265 -5.74 -6.85 17.22
C ARG A 265 -4.50 -7.12 16.36
N SER A 266 -4.14 -8.39 16.17
CA SER A 266 -3.00 -8.79 15.34
C SER A 266 -3.19 -8.39 13.87
N HIS A 267 -4.33 -8.73 13.26
CA HIS A 267 -4.63 -8.34 11.88
C HIS A 267 -4.72 -6.82 11.71
N ALA A 268 -5.32 -6.12 12.67
CA ALA A 268 -5.40 -4.67 12.64
C ALA A 268 -4.01 -4.02 12.71
N ARG A 269 -3.10 -4.56 13.54
CA ARG A 269 -1.71 -4.08 13.63
C ARG A 269 -0.95 -4.28 12.33
N GLU A 270 -1.10 -5.44 11.68
CA GLU A 270 -0.46 -5.70 10.38
C GLU A 270 -1.02 -4.79 9.27
N VAL A 271 -2.34 -4.56 9.24
CA VAL A 271 -2.95 -3.58 8.32
C VAL A 271 -2.34 -2.18 8.52
N GLN A 272 -2.22 -1.73 9.77
CA GLN A 272 -1.62 -0.43 10.10
C GLN A 272 -0.15 -0.36 9.68
N ALA A 273 0.63 -1.42 9.90
CA ALA A 273 2.02 -1.52 9.47
C ALA A 273 2.15 -1.43 7.94
N LEU A 274 1.34 -2.17 7.19
CA LEU A 274 1.34 -2.15 5.72
C LEU A 274 0.95 -0.78 5.15
N GLU A 275 0.00 -0.09 5.77
CA GLU A 275 -0.37 1.28 5.37
C GLU A 275 0.72 2.31 5.69
N TRP A 276 1.39 2.13 6.84
CA TRP A 276 2.53 2.96 7.22
C TRP A 276 3.69 2.77 6.25
N ILE A 277 4.05 1.53 5.92
CA ILE A 277 5.10 1.18 4.95
C ILE A 277 4.82 1.84 3.60
N LYS A 278 3.58 1.73 3.11
CA LYS A 278 3.16 2.33 1.84
C LYS A 278 3.34 3.85 1.79
N THR A 279 3.21 4.51 2.94
CA THR A 279 3.25 5.97 3.04
C THR A 279 4.66 6.49 3.36
N ASN A 280 5.44 5.75 4.14
CA ASN A 280 6.66 6.24 4.78
C ASN A 280 7.95 5.58 4.27
N ASN A 281 7.88 4.50 3.48
CA ASN A 281 9.07 3.83 2.97
C ASN A 281 9.42 4.29 1.54
N PRO A 282 10.49 5.09 1.34
CA PRO A 282 10.84 5.64 0.02
C PRO A 282 11.21 4.57 -1.00
N ALA A 283 11.68 3.40 -0.56
CA ALA A 283 12.07 2.31 -1.45
C ALA A 283 10.88 1.77 -2.27
N LEU A 284 9.66 1.81 -1.72
CA LEU A 284 8.42 1.49 -2.45
C LEU A 284 8.06 2.52 -3.52
N GLY A 285 8.59 3.75 -3.41
CA GLY A 285 8.46 4.79 -4.42
C GLY A 285 9.05 4.36 -5.76
N GLY A 286 10.13 3.58 -5.71
CA GLY A 286 10.85 3.10 -6.88
C GLY A 286 10.64 1.66 -7.29
N ASP A 287 9.85 0.92 -6.52
CA ASP A 287 9.60 -0.49 -6.73
C ASP A 287 8.12 -0.75 -7.03
N THR A 288 7.79 -0.88 -8.32
CA THR A 288 6.41 -1.14 -8.73
C THR A 288 5.93 -2.54 -8.37
N VAL A 289 6.85 -3.51 -8.29
CA VAL A 289 6.53 -4.91 -7.97
C VAL A 289 6.26 -5.03 -6.48
N ALA A 290 7.16 -4.53 -5.63
CA ALA A 290 6.97 -4.50 -4.18
C ALA A 290 5.75 -3.67 -3.79
N ARG A 291 5.50 -2.54 -4.46
CA ARG A 291 4.26 -1.77 -4.23
C ARG A 291 3.01 -2.60 -4.50
N ARG A 292 3.00 -3.33 -5.62
CA ARG A 292 1.88 -4.21 -5.97
C ARG A 292 1.73 -5.35 -4.97
N GLU A 293 2.84 -5.89 -4.46
CA GLU A 293 2.84 -6.96 -3.46
C GLU A 293 2.32 -6.46 -2.10
N VAL A 294 2.80 -5.31 -1.63
CA VAL A 294 2.28 -4.62 -0.42
C VAL A 294 0.79 -4.33 -0.56
N ASP A 295 0.34 -3.82 -1.72
CA ASP A 295 -1.07 -3.56 -1.98
C ASP A 295 -1.91 -4.85 -1.97
N THR A 296 -1.37 -5.94 -2.52
CA THR A 296 -2.04 -7.25 -2.53
C THR A 296 -2.16 -7.81 -1.12
N ARG A 297 -1.08 -7.74 -0.32
CA ARG A 297 -1.06 -8.20 1.07
C ARG A 297 -1.98 -7.35 1.95
N LEU A 298 -1.98 -6.03 1.77
CA LEU A 298 -2.87 -5.12 2.47
C LEU A 298 -4.33 -5.42 2.18
N ALA A 299 -4.69 -5.62 0.90
CA ALA A 299 -6.05 -6.00 0.53
C ALA A 299 -6.47 -7.33 1.17
N ALA A 300 -5.59 -8.34 1.13
CA ALA A 300 -5.85 -9.64 1.76
C ALA A 300 -6.02 -9.52 3.29
N MET A 301 -5.19 -8.72 3.98
CA MET A 301 -5.30 -8.55 5.43
C MET A 301 -6.56 -7.79 5.82
N LYS A 302 -6.96 -6.78 5.04
CA LYS A 302 -8.24 -6.08 5.24
C LYS A 302 -9.42 -7.04 5.12
N SER A 303 -9.45 -7.90 4.09
CA SER A 303 -10.49 -8.92 3.96
C SER A 303 -10.53 -9.89 5.14
N ARG A 304 -9.37 -10.38 5.61
CA ARG A 304 -9.30 -11.27 6.78
C ARG A 304 -9.81 -10.61 8.06
N LEU A 305 -9.49 -9.32 8.25
CA LEU A 305 -9.98 -8.54 9.37
C LEU A 305 -11.50 -8.37 9.30
N GLU A 306 -12.05 -8.02 8.13
CA GLU A 306 -13.50 -7.92 7.91
C GLU A 306 -14.22 -9.26 8.17
N GLU A 307 -13.66 -10.37 7.71
CA GLU A 307 -14.16 -11.73 7.96
C GLU A 307 -14.16 -12.05 9.47
N CYS A 308 -13.04 -11.80 10.16
CA CYS A 308 -12.93 -12.02 11.60
C CYS A 308 -14.00 -11.24 12.38
N LEU A 309 -14.22 -9.97 12.03
CA LEU A 309 -15.19 -9.10 12.68
C LEU A 309 -16.63 -9.55 12.40
N THR A 310 -16.92 -10.00 11.18
CA THR A 310 -18.23 -10.55 10.80
C THR A 310 -18.52 -11.85 11.55
N GLU A 311 -17.53 -12.72 11.69
CA GLU A 311 -17.64 -13.95 12.47
C GLU A 311 -17.93 -13.65 13.94
N THR A 312 -17.24 -12.66 14.53
CA THR A 312 -17.49 -12.19 15.90
C THR A 312 -18.94 -11.80 16.10
N LEU A 313 -19.52 -11.01 15.18
CA LEU A 313 -20.92 -10.56 15.29
C LEU A 313 -21.92 -11.71 15.13
N SER A 314 -21.63 -12.69 14.27
CA SER A 314 -22.57 -13.78 13.96
C SER A 314 -22.72 -14.81 15.09
N SER A 315 -21.70 -14.96 15.93
CA SER A 315 -21.60 -15.95 17.00
C SER A 315 -21.47 -15.32 18.41
N ALA A 316 -21.61 -14.00 18.49
CA ALA A 316 -21.47 -13.23 19.71
C ALA A 316 -22.56 -13.55 20.74
N LYS A 317 -22.15 -13.55 22.02
CA LYS A 317 -23.08 -13.52 23.15
C LYS A 317 -23.22 -12.09 23.63
N TRP A 318 -24.45 -11.60 23.69
CA TRP A 318 -24.77 -10.20 23.94
C TRP A 318 -25.37 -10.02 25.33
N TYR A 319 -24.88 -9.00 26.04
CA TYR A 319 -25.40 -8.52 27.32
C TYR A 319 -26.40 -7.40 27.04
N ILE A 320 -27.61 -7.56 27.56
CA ILE A 320 -28.73 -6.64 27.39
C ILE A 320 -29.23 -6.28 28.78
N GLU A 321 -29.30 -4.99 29.11
CA GLU A 321 -29.92 -4.47 30.34
C GLU A 321 -29.40 -5.13 31.64
N GLY A 322 -28.10 -5.47 31.68
CA GLY A 322 -27.48 -6.12 32.84
C GLY A 322 -27.78 -7.61 33.01
N GLY A 323 -28.53 -8.19 32.08
CA GLY A 323 -28.88 -9.60 32.06
C GLY A 323 -27.69 -10.54 31.82
N ALA A 324 -27.98 -11.84 31.87
CA ALA A 324 -27.04 -12.86 31.44
C ALA A 324 -26.83 -12.80 29.91
N PRO A 325 -25.64 -13.16 29.40
CA PRO A 325 -25.35 -13.04 27.97
C PRO A 325 -26.16 -14.05 27.14
N VAL A 326 -26.77 -13.59 26.06
CA VAL A 326 -27.60 -14.40 25.16
C VAL A 326 -26.92 -14.52 23.80
N LEU A 327 -26.89 -15.73 23.24
CA LEU A 327 -26.36 -15.96 21.88
C LEU A 327 -27.35 -15.39 20.85
N LEU A 328 -26.92 -14.43 20.05
CA LEU A 328 -27.75 -13.82 19.00
C LEU A 328 -27.04 -13.85 17.66
N ASN A 329 -27.67 -14.45 16.66
CA ASN A 329 -27.25 -14.33 15.27
C ASN A 329 -27.78 -13.02 14.65
N PHE A 330 -27.41 -12.72 13.40
CA PHE A 330 -27.87 -11.51 12.70
C PHE A 330 -29.39 -11.36 12.64
N LYS A 331 -30.14 -12.46 12.45
CA LYS A 331 -31.61 -12.41 12.45
C LYS A 331 -32.14 -11.97 13.82
N ALA A 332 -31.61 -12.53 14.89
CA ALA A 332 -31.99 -12.18 16.25
C ALA A 332 -31.57 -10.75 16.61
N LEU A 333 -30.42 -10.27 16.12
CA LEU A 333 -29.99 -8.88 16.28
C LEU A 333 -30.94 -7.89 15.60
N HIS A 334 -31.40 -8.18 14.38
CA HIS A 334 -32.42 -7.35 13.70
C HIS A 334 -33.77 -7.35 14.45
N SER A 335 -34.16 -8.50 15.01
CA SER A 335 -35.36 -8.58 15.86
C SER A 335 -35.21 -7.76 17.14
N LEU A 336 -34.06 -7.84 17.81
CA LEU A 336 -33.75 -7.08 19.01
C LEU A 336 -33.74 -5.56 18.73
N ALA A 337 -33.13 -5.13 17.61
CA ALA A 337 -33.18 -3.74 17.18
C ALA A 337 -34.62 -3.27 16.94
N SER A 338 -35.48 -4.13 16.38
CA SER A 338 -36.91 -3.81 16.20
C SER A 338 -37.66 -3.70 17.52
N GLU A 339 -37.42 -4.62 18.45
CA GLU A 339 -38.02 -4.56 19.79
C GLU A 339 -37.63 -3.27 20.54
N LYS A 340 -36.35 -2.90 20.49
CA LYS A 340 -35.86 -1.66 21.09
C LYS A 340 -36.43 -0.43 20.39
N ALA A 341 -36.61 -0.47 19.07
CA ALA A 341 -37.27 0.61 18.32
C ALA A 341 -38.73 0.78 18.75
N ASP A 342 -39.48 -0.33 18.88
CA ASP A 342 -40.88 -0.32 19.33
C ASP A 342 -41.01 0.23 20.75
N GLN A 343 -40.05 -0.08 21.65
CA GLN A 343 -40.02 0.43 23.02
C GLN A 343 -39.73 1.94 23.07
N LEU A 344 -38.66 2.40 22.39
CA LEU A 344 -38.27 3.81 22.37
C LEU A 344 -39.28 4.69 21.64
N TYR A 345 -39.86 4.17 20.56
CA TYR A 345 -40.75 4.92 19.68
C TYR A 345 -42.17 4.34 19.68
N ALA A 346 -42.68 4.01 20.87
CA ALA A 346 -44.02 3.46 21.04
C ALA A 346 -45.15 4.34 20.47
N SER A 347 -44.90 5.65 20.37
CA SER A 347 -45.83 6.64 19.81
C SER A 347 -45.57 6.98 18.33
N SER A 348 -44.70 6.22 17.64
CA SER A 348 -44.38 6.49 16.24
C SER A 348 -45.63 6.30 15.36
N PRO A 349 -45.98 7.28 14.50
CA PRO A 349 -47.08 7.11 13.56
C PRO A 349 -46.72 6.04 12.52
N LYS A 350 -47.74 5.35 12.01
CA LYS A 350 -47.59 4.34 10.95
C LYS A 350 -47.85 5.00 9.61
N ILE A 351 -46.79 5.48 8.97
CA ILE A 351 -46.86 6.19 7.70
C ILE A 351 -45.96 5.48 6.72
N ASN A 352 -46.53 4.80 5.73
CA ASN A 352 -45.74 4.11 4.71
C ASN A 352 -45.34 5.08 3.58
N SER A 353 -44.47 6.04 3.90
CA SER A 353 -43.91 6.99 2.94
C SER A 353 -42.42 7.19 3.19
N GLU A 354 -41.59 6.73 2.25
CA GLU A 354 -40.14 6.92 2.31
C GLU A 354 -39.73 8.40 2.34
N LEU A 355 -40.51 9.28 1.71
CA LEU A 355 -40.28 10.73 1.69
C LEU A 355 -40.58 11.39 3.05
N ALA A 356 -41.62 10.92 3.76
CA ALA A 356 -42.01 11.48 5.05
C ALA A 356 -41.13 10.96 6.20
N ASN A 357 -40.48 9.80 6.02
CA ASN A 357 -39.73 9.11 7.07
C ASN A 357 -38.20 9.23 6.93
N ARG A 358 -37.70 10.03 5.99
CA ARG A 358 -36.32 10.52 6.01
C ARG A 358 -36.22 11.62 7.07
N ILE A 359 -35.68 11.29 8.24
CA ILE A 359 -35.27 12.27 9.27
C ILE A 359 -33.88 12.77 8.92
#